data_AF-A0A960VLN0-F1
#
_entry.id   AF-A0A960VLN0-F1
#
_cell.length_a   1.000
_cell.length_b   1.000
_cell.length_c   1.000
_cell.angle_alpha   90.00
_cell.angle_beta   90.00
_cell.angle_gamma   90.00
#
_symmetry.space_group_name_H-M   'P 1'
#
loop_
_entity.id
_entity.type
_entity.pdbx_description
1 polymer ?
#
loop_
_entity_poly.entity_id
_entity_poly.type
_entity_poly.pdbx_seq_one_letter_code
_entity_poly.pdbx_strand_id
1 'polypeptide(L)'
;MLLVSACAAVTAPVASAATGAAPNPDAAGALVRRYVDAVIAGDLAGAAASWSPAYLAASRSLAIVYPDAPVPWDMASPLLLQLELLRAGVDSLACGVPEIQGDCAFVAVAPIAEPAAAPYRYAVVLEEGRPVLANALWAATRGWPVRTSRYFRFLCRDPGLLAPAAVASLDTFVDATLQRFGVGESRRAHLAAAKIPYVLADEATVADLTGYATKGMGDLAAGMIVSSHFPHYHEAAHLLVNYALEAAPLHPLPSLQEGLASLLGGRWGQSPAVILHMAWANAEMGFADVGDILTRGGFQGAAGGPNAAYPAAALLCDTIVAAAGWPAVLELQRTLAEGPGPGRDPNAIAAAIGRACRWPSARPLAALTAACEERRMRYRRAGVAPGGDIDAAEVGRDGGVALRRVGDDLVFTAPAADGMTALLPARSAGADGTRSPLFAELFPARAYAGETAGVRCSAHSISVYDFTTNRLVGVWVGDFAGEGGGAADGPDRLRFRVRADLLPGLADVPWVVVAP
;
A
#
# COMPACT_ATOMS: atom_id res chain seq x y z
N MET A 1 -24.44 -31.96 -11.87
CA MET A 1 -24.96 -30.88 -12.74
C MET A 1 -24.04 -29.68 -12.59
N LEU A 2 -23.06 -29.54 -13.48
CA LEU A 2 -22.09 -28.44 -13.50
C LEU A 2 -22.63 -27.35 -14.45
N LEU A 3 -23.16 -26.28 -13.90
CA LEU A 3 -23.50 -25.08 -14.66
C LEU A 3 -22.23 -24.24 -14.81
N VAL A 4 -21.57 -24.40 -15.95
CA VAL A 4 -20.51 -23.50 -16.42
C VAL A 4 -21.18 -22.18 -16.82
N SER A 5 -21.09 -21.17 -15.95
CA SER A 5 -21.54 -19.81 -16.25
C SER A 5 -20.53 -19.15 -17.19
N ALA A 6 -20.88 -19.05 -18.47
CA ALA A 6 -20.13 -18.30 -19.45
C ALA A 6 -20.27 -16.80 -19.15
N CYS A 7 -19.29 -16.21 -18.47
CA CYS A 7 -19.14 -14.76 -18.41
C CYS A 7 -18.71 -14.27 -19.80
N ALA A 8 -19.62 -13.63 -20.53
CA ALA A 8 -19.28 -12.88 -21.73
C ALA A 8 -18.31 -11.76 -21.35
N ALA A 9 -17.08 -11.83 -21.87
CA ALA A 9 -16.11 -10.75 -21.75
C ALA A 9 -16.66 -9.53 -22.51
N VAL A 10 -17.10 -8.51 -21.78
CA VAL A 10 -17.33 -7.18 -22.36
C VAL A 10 -15.96 -6.64 -22.75
N THR A 11 -15.58 -6.81 -24.01
CA THR A 11 -14.43 -6.12 -24.58
C THR A 11 -14.77 -4.65 -24.66
N ALA A 12 -14.32 -3.85 -23.69
CA ALA A 12 -14.32 -2.41 -23.83
C ALA A 12 -13.55 -2.06 -25.13
N PRO A 13 -14.09 -1.19 -25.99
CA PRO A 13 -13.40 -0.81 -27.22
C PRO A 13 -12.02 -0.26 -26.87
N VAL A 14 -10.98 -0.87 -27.44
CA VAL A 14 -9.62 -0.32 -27.41
C VAL A 14 -9.68 0.92 -28.29
N ALA A 15 -9.90 2.08 -27.68
CA ALA A 15 -9.82 3.35 -28.37
C ALA A 15 -8.40 3.49 -28.91
N SER A 16 -8.26 3.45 -30.24
CA SER A 16 -7.07 3.93 -30.94
C SER A 16 -6.78 5.32 -30.38
N ALA A 17 -5.53 5.57 -29.95
CA ALA A 17 -5.07 6.88 -29.51
C ALA A 17 -5.12 7.85 -30.71
N ALA A 18 -6.31 8.36 -31.02
CA ALA A 18 -6.46 9.51 -31.87
C ALA A 18 -5.70 10.64 -31.19
N THR A 19 -4.78 11.28 -31.90
CA THR A 19 -4.17 12.54 -31.47
C THR A 19 -5.29 13.57 -31.39
N GLY A 20 -5.97 13.62 -30.25
CA GLY A 20 -7.04 14.57 -30.00
C GLY A 20 -6.48 15.99 -30.06
N ALA A 21 -7.28 16.93 -30.58
CA ALA A 21 -6.94 18.33 -30.44
C ALA A 21 -6.89 18.69 -28.94
N ALA A 22 -5.88 19.45 -28.52
CA ALA A 22 -5.84 19.99 -27.18
C ALA A 22 -6.99 21.01 -26.98
N PRO A 23 -7.56 21.13 -25.77
CA PRO A 23 -8.51 22.19 -25.46
C PRO A 23 -7.90 23.58 -25.65
N ASN A 24 -8.72 24.55 -26.04
CA ASN A 24 -8.30 25.96 -26.00
C ASN A 24 -7.96 26.36 -24.54
N PRO A 25 -6.79 26.97 -24.27
CA PRO A 25 -6.36 27.33 -22.92
C PRO A 25 -7.39 28.19 -22.17
N ASP A 26 -7.93 29.24 -22.78
CA ASP A 26 -8.89 30.13 -22.13
C ASP A 26 -10.18 29.39 -21.74
N ALA A 27 -10.66 28.50 -22.62
CA ALA A 27 -11.82 27.65 -22.35
C ALA A 27 -11.56 26.68 -21.19
N ALA A 28 -10.35 26.11 -21.10
CA ALA A 28 -9.93 25.23 -20.02
C ALA A 28 -9.90 25.97 -18.67
N GLY A 29 -9.24 27.14 -18.63
CA GLY A 29 -9.20 27.97 -17.43
C GLY A 29 -10.59 28.44 -16.99
N ALA A 30 -11.45 28.80 -17.93
CA ALA A 30 -12.84 29.17 -17.64
C ALA A 30 -13.66 28.00 -17.10
N LEU A 31 -13.44 26.77 -17.59
CA LEU A 31 -14.11 25.57 -17.08
C LEU A 31 -13.75 25.28 -15.63
N VAL A 32 -12.47 25.33 -15.28
CA VAL A 32 -12.01 25.07 -13.91
C VAL A 32 -12.58 26.10 -12.93
N ARG A 33 -12.57 27.39 -13.30
CA ARG A 33 -13.20 28.44 -12.49
C ARG A 33 -14.69 28.20 -12.26
N ARG A 34 -15.45 27.89 -13.33
CA ARG A 34 -16.89 27.56 -13.19
C ARG A 34 -17.14 26.36 -12.28
N TYR A 35 -16.29 25.34 -12.35
CA TYR A 35 -16.39 24.19 -11.47
C TYR A 35 -16.15 24.55 -10.00
N VAL A 36 -15.08 25.30 -9.73
CA VAL A 36 -14.77 25.82 -8.38
C VAL A 36 -15.95 26.64 -7.84
N ASP A 37 -16.48 27.57 -8.64
CA ASP A 37 -17.62 28.41 -8.27
C ASP A 37 -18.86 27.57 -7.95
N ALA A 38 -19.16 26.55 -8.78
CA ALA A 38 -20.30 25.66 -8.56
C ALA A 38 -20.18 24.87 -7.26
N VAL A 39 -19.00 24.35 -6.92
CA VAL A 39 -18.77 23.60 -5.67
C VAL A 39 -18.91 24.51 -4.45
N ILE A 40 -18.32 25.71 -4.49
CA ILE A 40 -18.43 26.71 -3.41
C ILE A 40 -19.91 27.09 -3.21
N ALA A 41 -20.64 27.35 -4.29
CA ALA A 41 -22.06 27.69 -4.27
C ALA A 41 -22.99 26.52 -3.85
N GLY A 42 -22.48 25.29 -3.78
CA GLY A 42 -23.28 24.10 -3.49
C GLY A 42 -24.10 23.58 -4.69
N ASP A 43 -23.83 24.05 -5.91
CA ASP A 43 -24.41 23.54 -7.15
C ASP A 43 -23.69 22.25 -7.59
N LEU A 44 -24.03 21.14 -6.93
CA LEU A 44 -23.43 19.83 -7.20
C LEU A 44 -23.77 19.29 -8.60
N ALA A 45 -24.92 19.69 -9.16
CA ALA A 45 -25.33 19.29 -10.49
C ALA A 45 -24.48 20.00 -11.56
N GLY A 46 -24.29 21.31 -11.44
CA GLY A 46 -23.38 22.08 -12.29
C GLY A 46 -21.93 21.66 -12.14
N ALA A 47 -21.50 21.35 -10.91
CA ALA A 47 -20.19 20.79 -10.64
C ALA A 47 -19.99 19.47 -11.38
N ALA A 48 -20.91 18.50 -11.25
CA ALA A 48 -20.84 17.21 -11.95
C ALA A 48 -20.88 17.36 -13.48
N ALA A 49 -21.69 18.28 -14.02
CA ALA A 49 -21.80 18.53 -15.45
C ALA A 49 -20.50 19.08 -16.09
N SER A 50 -19.56 19.55 -15.26
CA SER A 50 -18.25 20.00 -15.71
C SER A 50 -17.26 18.84 -15.96
N TRP A 51 -17.56 17.63 -15.48
CA TRP A 51 -16.65 16.47 -15.58
C TRP A 51 -17.02 15.54 -16.73
N SER A 52 -16.00 14.82 -17.21
CA SER A 52 -16.13 13.71 -18.14
C SER A 52 -17.12 12.67 -17.57
N PRO A 53 -18.20 12.34 -18.30
CA PRO A 53 -19.12 11.28 -17.88
C PRO A 53 -18.41 9.93 -17.74
N ALA A 54 -17.40 9.66 -18.56
CA ALA A 54 -16.61 8.44 -18.49
C ALA A 54 -15.78 8.37 -17.20
N TYR A 55 -15.15 9.49 -16.81
CA TYR A 55 -14.45 9.58 -15.53
C TYR A 55 -15.41 9.42 -14.34
N LEU A 56 -16.54 10.12 -14.34
CA LEU A 56 -17.54 10.00 -13.26
C LEU A 56 -18.08 8.57 -13.12
N ALA A 57 -18.28 7.86 -14.23
CA ALA A 57 -18.68 6.47 -14.20
C ALA A 57 -17.56 5.58 -13.62
N ALA A 58 -16.30 5.83 -14.00
CA ALA A 58 -15.16 5.08 -13.49
C ALA A 58 -14.94 5.30 -11.99
N SER A 59 -14.99 6.54 -11.50
CA SER A 59 -14.81 6.87 -10.08
C SER A 59 -15.90 6.26 -9.18
N ARG A 60 -17.08 6.01 -9.74
CA ARG A 60 -18.23 5.38 -9.04
C ARG A 60 -18.30 3.86 -9.24
N SER A 61 -17.43 3.28 -10.06
CA SER A 61 -17.52 1.87 -10.47
C SER A 61 -17.43 0.87 -9.32
N LEU A 62 -16.78 1.25 -8.22
CA LEU A 62 -16.62 0.43 -7.02
C LEU A 62 -17.80 0.57 -6.03
N ALA A 63 -18.80 1.40 -6.32
CA ALA A 63 -19.95 1.65 -5.44
C ALA A 63 -19.57 2.01 -3.99
N ILE A 64 -18.47 2.75 -3.81
CA ILE A 64 -18.07 3.34 -2.53
C ILE A 64 -18.74 4.70 -2.40
N VAL A 65 -19.40 4.92 -1.28
CA VAL A 65 -20.04 6.19 -0.92
C VAL A 65 -19.19 6.86 0.15
N TYR A 66 -19.04 8.17 0.03
CA TYR A 66 -18.39 9.02 1.03
C TYR A 66 -19.45 10.00 1.54
N PRO A 67 -20.17 9.69 2.64
CA PRO A 67 -21.33 10.47 3.09
C PRO A 67 -21.01 11.95 3.33
N ASP A 68 -19.78 12.23 3.77
CA ASP A 68 -19.30 13.57 4.12
C ASP A 68 -18.57 14.28 2.96
N ALA A 69 -18.50 13.66 1.78
CA ALA A 69 -17.86 14.25 0.60
C ALA A 69 -18.93 14.61 -0.45
N PRO A 70 -19.27 15.91 -0.62
CA PRO A 70 -20.28 16.32 -1.60
C PRO A 70 -19.85 16.06 -3.05
N VAL A 71 -18.54 15.96 -3.29
CA VAL A 71 -17.93 15.70 -4.59
C VAL A 71 -16.90 14.57 -4.43
N PRO A 72 -17.34 13.31 -4.32
CA PRO A 72 -16.45 12.19 -3.98
C PRO A 72 -15.37 11.92 -5.03
N TRP A 73 -15.56 12.37 -6.27
CA TRP A 73 -14.60 12.23 -7.37
C TRP A 73 -13.49 13.31 -7.37
N ASP A 74 -13.52 14.25 -6.43
CA ASP A 74 -12.53 15.32 -6.28
C ASP A 74 -12.10 15.54 -4.81
N MET A 75 -12.29 14.53 -3.96
CA MET A 75 -12.15 14.66 -2.52
C MET A 75 -10.71 14.85 -2.01
N ALA A 76 -9.71 14.69 -2.89
CA ALA A 76 -8.30 14.97 -2.60
C ALA A 76 -7.89 16.41 -2.92
N SER A 77 -8.76 17.21 -3.55
CA SER A 77 -8.43 18.57 -3.95
C SER A 77 -8.46 19.55 -2.76
N PRO A 78 -7.64 20.62 -2.80
CA PRO A 78 -7.71 21.70 -1.80
C PRO A 78 -9.09 22.35 -1.75
N LEU A 79 -9.83 22.35 -2.86
CA LEU A 79 -11.21 22.83 -2.93
C LEU A 79 -12.12 22.08 -1.95
N LEU A 80 -12.04 20.75 -1.93
CA LEU A 80 -12.88 19.94 -1.04
C LEU A 80 -12.35 19.93 0.39
N LEU A 81 -11.02 19.93 0.58
CA LEU A 81 -10.39 19.95 1.90
C LEU A 81 -10.65 21.26 2.66
N GLN A 82 -10.82 22.38 1.95
CA GLN A 82 -11.03 23.71 2.53
C GLN A 82 -12.43 24.28 2.25
N LEU A 83 -13.38 23.45 1.80
CA LEU A 83 -14.67 23.90 1.29
C LEU A 83 -15.42 24.83 2.25
N GLU A 84 -15.39 24.53 3.55
CA GLU A 84 -16.07 25.34 4.57
C GLU A 84 -15.39 26.70 4.78
N LEU A 85 -14.06 26.78 4.71
CA LEU A 85 -13.31 28.04 4.78
C LEU A 85 -13.56 28.90 3.53
N LEU A 86 -13.62 28.27 2.36
CA LEU A 86 -13.92 28.92 1.08
C LEU A 86 -15.36 29.48 1.07
N ARG A 87 -16.34 28.70 1.56
CA ARG A 87 -17.74 29.14 1.70
C ARG A 87 -17.92 30.28 2.69
N ALA A 88 -17.15 30.27 3.77
CA ALA A 88 -17.15 31.34 4.76
C ALA A 88 -16.41 32.61 4.27
N GLY A 89 -15.74 32.56 3.12
CA GLY A 89 -14.91 33.66 2.61
C GLY A 89 -13.65 33.90 3.44
N VAL A 90 -13.24 32.92 4.25
CA VAL A 90 -12.02 32.97 5.07
C VAL A 90 -10.78 32.69 4.23
N ASP A 91 -10.91 31.90 3.17
CA ASP A 91 -9.86 31.61 2.21
C ASP A 91 -10.37 31.78 0.76
N SER A 92 -9.47 31.70 -0.21
CA SER A 92 -9.76 31.74 -1.64
C SER A 92 -8.79 30.86 -2.41
N LEU A 93 -9.17 30.45 -3.62
CA LEU A 93 -8.33 29.64 -4.49
C LEU A 93 -7.78 30.49 -5.64
N ALA A 94 -6.47 30.35 -5.90
CA ALA A 94 -5.86 30.84 -7.12
C ALA A 94 -5.95 29.77 -8.21
N CYS A 95 -6.50 30.12 -9.39
CA CYS A 95 -6.45 29.30 -10.59
C CYS A 95 -5.31 29.80 -11.49
N GLY A 96 -4.32 28.94 -11.75
CA GLY A 96 -3.17 29.23 -12.61
C GLY A 96 -3.51 29.34 -14.09
N VAL A 97 -2.51 29.71 -14.88
CA VAL A 97 -2.59 29.72 -16.35
C VAL A 97 -2.60 28.26 -16.84
N PRO A 98 -3.51 27.87 -17.74
CA PRO A 98 -3.56 26.52 -18.29
C PRO A 98 -2.30 26.16 -19.07
N GLU A 99 -1.76 24.97 -18.78
CA GLU A 99 -0.59 24.40 -19.44
C GLU A 99 -1.03 23.30 -20.42
N ILE A 100 -0.68 23.43 -21.71
CA ILE A 100 -1.01 22.40 -22.70
C ILE A 100 0.06 21.31 -22.69
N GLN A 101 -0.37 20.07 -22.47
CA GLN A 101 0.49 18.89 -22.49
C GLN A 101 -0.19 17.80 -23.33
N GLY A 102 0.31 17.57 -24.54
CA GLY A 102 -0.31 16.63 -25.49
C GLY A 102 -1.71 17.08 -25.89
N ASP A 103 -2.71 16.24 -25.64
CA ASP A 103 -4.13 16.46 -25.95
C ASP A 103 -4.95 16.90 -24.72
N CYS A 104 -4.26 17.35 -23.67
CA CYS A 104 -4.85 17.81 -22.40
C CYS A 104 -4.38 19.25 -22.08
N ALA A 105 -5.20 19.97 -21.33
CA ALA A 105 -4.81 21.21 -20.67
C ALA A 105 -4.84 21.02 -19.15
N PHE A 106 -3.78 21.40 -18.44
CA PHE A 106 -3.69 21.29 -16.99
C PHE A 106 -3.84 22.65 -16.34
N VAL A 107 -4.70 22.77 -15.34
CA VAL A 107 -4.92 24.01 -14.60
C VAL A 107 -4.60 23.78 -13.13
N ALA A 108 -3.55 24.45 -12.66
CA ALA A 108 -3.13 24.44 -11.26
C ALA A 108 -4.12 25.23 -10.39
N VAL A 109 -4.51 24.68 -9.25
CA VAL A 109 -5.38 25.29 -8.25
C VAL A 109 -4.75 25.15 -6.88
N ALA A 110 -4.60 26.26 -6.17
CA ALA A 110 -3.99 26.29 -4.83
C ALA A 110 -4.71 27.28 -3.91
N PRO A 111 -4.75 27.02 -2.59
CA PRO A 111 -5.16 28.01 -1.59
C PRO A 111 -4.27 29.24 -1.62
N ILE A 112 -4.85 30.44 -1.49
CA ILE A 112 -4.07 31.68 -1.39
C ILE A 112 -3.42 31.79 0.00
N ALA A 113 -4.08 31.30 1.05
CA ALA A 113 -3.54 31.34 2.41
C ALA A 113 -2.32 30.42 2.64
N GLU A 114 -2.15 29.37 1.82
CA GLU A 114 -1.08 28.36 1.96
C GLU A 114 -0.22 28.24 0.69
N PRO A 115 0.55 29.28 0.32
CA PRO A 115 1.31 29.31 -0.94
C PRO A 115 2.44 28.26 -1.01
N ALA A 116 2.79 27.62 0.11
CA ALA A 116 3.79 26.57 0.17
C ALA A 116 3.25 25.18 -0.20
N ALA A 117 1.93 24.99 -0.26
CA ALA A 117 1.34 23.72 -0.67
C ALA A 117 1.54 23.50 -2.17
N ALA A 118 1.85 22.26 -2.57
CA ALA A 118 1.90 21.91 -3.98
C ALA A 118 0.52 22.12 -4.62
N PRO A 119 0.43 22.80 -5.78
CA PRO A 119 -0.86 23.05 -6.41
C PRO A 119 -1.49 21.75 -6.90
N TYR A 120 -2.80 21.63 -6.73
CA TYR A 120 -3.57 20.53 -7.32
C TYR A 120 -3.83 20.82 -8.79
N ARG A 121 -3.68 19.83 -9.68
CA ARG A 121 -3.81 20.02 -11.14
C ARG A 121 -5.09 19.36 -11.64
N TYR A 122 -6.05 20.17 -12.09
CA TYR A 122 -7.18 19.66 -12.87
C TYR A 122 -6.76 19.43 -14.31
N ALA A 123 -7.13 18.28 -14.89
CA ALA A 123 -6.99 18.07 -16.32
C ALA A 123 -8.29 18.45 -17.03
N VAL A 124 -8.15 19.14 -18.15
CA VAL A 124 -9.22 19.42 -19.10
C VAL A 124 -8.91 18.66 -20.37
N VAL A 125 -9.89 17.90 -20.85
CA VAL A 125 -9.80 17.10 -22.08
C VAL A 125 -10.95 17.47 -23.02
N LEU A 126 -10.79 17.19 -24.31
CA LEU A 126 -11.90 17.26 -25.26
C LEU A 126 -12.61 15.91 -25.36
N GLU A 127 -13.90 15.89 -25.05
CA GLU A 127 -14.81 14.78 -25.33
C GLU A 127 -15.91 15.29 -26.27
N GLU A 128 -16.04 14.66 -27.45
CA GLU A 128 -16.98 15.08 -28.50
C GLU A 128 -16.84 16.57 -28.88
N GLY A 129 -15.60 17.08 -28.88
CA GLY A 129 -15.27 18.48 -29.17
C GLY A 129 -15.57 19.47 -28.03
N ARG A 130 -16.03 19.00 -26.86
CA ARG A 130 -16.32 19.83 -25.70
C ARG A 130 -15.25 19.69 -24.61
N PRO A 131 -14.81 20.79 -23.98
CA PRO A 131 -13.92 20.71 -22.82
C PRO A 131 -14.68 20.16 -21.61
N VAL A 132 -14.12 19.15 -20.97
CA VAL A 132 -14.61 18.55 -19.73
C VAL A 132 -13.44 18.31 -18.76
N LEU A 133 -13.73 18.31 -17.47
CA LEU A 133 -12.77 17.98 -16.41
C LEU A 133 -12.56 16.47 -16.32
N ALA A 134 -11.32 16.09 -16.05
CA ALA A 134 -10.95 14.77 -15.63
C ALA A 134 -9.88 14.87 -14.54
N ASN A 135 -9.72 13.81 -13.76
CA ASN A 135 -8.58 13.69 -12.88
C ASN A 135 -7.30 13.57 -13.74
N ALA A 136 -6.20 14.20 -13.30
CA ALA A 136 -4.95 14.27 -14.04
C ALA A 136 -4.39 12.89 -14.38
N LEU A 137 -4.44 11.95 -13.42
CA LEU A 137 -4.00 10.58 -13.60
C LEU A 137 -4.83 9.85 -14.66
N TRP A 138 -6.15 10.01 -14.62
CA TRP A 138 -7.04 9.42 -15.63
C TRP A 138 -6.73 9.96 -17.03
N ALA A 139 -6.57 11.28 -17.15
CA ALA A 139 -6.27 11.93 -18.44
C ALA A 139 -4.91 11.49 -19.00
N ALA A 140 -3.87 11.42 -18.15
CA ALA A 140 -2.52 11.06 -18.57
C ALA A 140 -2.36 9.57 -18.95
N THR A 141 -3.26 8.71 -18.47
CA THR A 141 -3.18 7.25 -18.66
C THR A 141 -4.20 6.69 -19.66
N ARG A 142 -5.07 7.54 -20.24
CA ARG A 142 -6.22 7.15 -21.09
C ARG A 142 -5.91 6.39 -22.40
N GLY A 143 -4.65 6.23 -22.77
CA GLY A 143 -4.20 5.46 -23.93
C GLY A 143 -3.14 4.40 -23.62
N TRP A 144 -2.85 4.15 -22.34
CA TRP A 144 -1.81 3.20 -21.98
C TRP A 144 -2.25 1.75 -22.28
N PRO A 145 -1.30 0.85 -22.60
CA PRO A 145 -1.62 -0.56 -22.79
C PRO A 145 -2.30 -1.13 -21.55
N VAL A 146 -3.36 -1.91 -21.78
CA VAL A 146 -4.17 -2.49 -20.72
C VAL A 146 -3.94 -3.99 -20.64
N ARG A 147 -3.73 -4.48 -19.40
CA ARG A 147 -3.84 -5.90 -19.05
C ARG A 147 -4.84 -6.07 -17.93
N THR A 148 -5.42 -7.25 -17.79
CA THR A 148 -6.43 -7.50 -16.76
C THR A 148 -6.15 -8.79 -15.99
N SER A 149 -6.48 -8.78 -14.70
CA SER A 149 -6.63 -9.98 -13.88
C SER A 149 -8.07 -10.11 -13.42
N ARG A 150 -8.34 -10.96 -12.42
CA ARG A 150 -9.68 -11.08 -11.83
C ARG A 150 -10.16 -9.74 -11.29
N TYR A 151 -9.34 -9.07 -10.48
CA TYR A 151 -9.74 -7.85 -9.77
C TYR A 151 -9.14 -6.56 -10.32
N PHE A 152 -8.16 -6.62 -11.24
CA PHE A 152 -7.43 -5.43 -11.66
C PHE A 152 -7.48 -5.18 -13.16
N ARG A 153 -7.43 -3.89 -13.51
CA ARG A 153 -7.13 -3.38 -14.85
C ARG A 153 -5.80 -2.64 -14.78
N PHE A 154 -4.72 -3.30 -15.19
CA PHE A 154 -3.38 -2.73 -15.20
C PHE A 154 -3.18 -1.82 -16.42
N LEU A 155 -2.85 -0.56 -16.18
CA LEU A 155 -2.37 0.39 -17.17
C LEU A 155 -0.86 0.46 -17.03
N CYS A 156 -0.13 -0.16 -17.96
CA CYS A 156 1.32 -0.29 -17.83
C CYS A 156 1.99 -0.29 -19.21
N ARG A 157 3.06 0.51 -19.36
CA ARG A 157 3.85 0.57 -20.60
C ARG A 157 4.84 -0.59 -20.73
N ASP A 158 5.41 -1.05 -19.62
CA ASP A 158 6.35 -2.19 -19.57
C ASP A 158 5.65 -3.45 -19.03
N PRO A 159 5.16 -4.36 -19.90
CA PRO A 159 4.51 -5.58 -19.44
C PRO A 159 5.43 -6.53 -18.67
N GLY A 160 6.75 -6.39 -18.76
CA GLY A 160 7.72 -7.22 -18.04
C GLY A 160 7.67 -7.03 -16.51
N LEU A 161 7.07 -5.93 -16.05
CA LEU A 161 6.84 -5.66 -14.63
C LEU A 161 5.66 -6.45 -14.05
N LEU A 162 4.79 -7.03 -14.89
CA LEU A 162 3.59 -7.77 -14.50
C LEU A 162 3.84 -9.28 -14.54
N ALA A 163 4.74 -9.77 -13.71
CA ALA A 163 5.00 -11.20 -13.59
C ALA A 163 3.70 -11.96 -13.24
N PRO A 164 3.34 -13.05 -13.97
CA PRO A 164 2.07 -13.75 -13.75
C PRO A 164 1.84 -14.22 -12.30
N ALA A 165 2.89 -14.69 -11.63
CA ALA A 165 2.81 -15.11 -10.22
C ALA A 165 2.48 -13.93 -9.28
N ALA A 166 3.08 -12.76 -9.51
CA ALA A 166 2.80 -11.55 -8.76
C ALA A 166 1.35 -11.08 -8.95
N VAL A 167 0.85 -11.11 -10.20
CA VAL A 167 -0.55 -10.80 -10.52
C VAL A 167 -1.51 -11.74 -9.81
N ALA A 168 -1.27 -13.05 -9.87
CA ALA A 168 -2.10 -14.05 -9.20
C ALA A 168 -2.06 -13.92 -7.67
N SER A 169 -0.90 -13.56 -7.12
CA SER A 169 -0.75 -13.28 -5.68
C SER A 169 -1.57 -12.07 -5.26
N LEU A 170 -1.64 -11.01 -6.08
CA LEU A 170 -2.48 -9.85 -5.81
C LEU A 170 -3.99 -10.19 -5.85
N ASP A 171 -4.44 -11.02 -6.79
CA ASP A 171 -5.83 -11.50 -6.81
C ASP A 171 -6.16 -12.35 -5.56
N THR A 172 -5.23 -13.23 -5.16
CA THR A 172 -5.35 -14.05 -3.94
C THR A 172 -5.45 -13.18 -2.69
N PHE A 173 -4.66 -12.10 -2.64
CA PHE A 173 -4.73 -11.13 -1.56
C PHE A 173 -6.11 -10.44 -1.46
N VAL A 174 -6.71 -10.08 -2.60
CA VAL A 174 -8.07 -9.50 -2.63
C VAL A 174 -9.09 -10.49 -2.08
N ASP A 175 -9.09 -11.73 -2.57
CA ASP A 175 -10.01 -12.78 -2.11
C ASP A 175 -9.94 -12.98 -0.58
N ALA A 176 -8.72 -13.18 -0.06
CA ALA A 176 -8.47 -13.39 1.35
C ALA A 176 -8.88 -12.18 2.21
N THR A 177 -8.61 -10.96 1.75
CA THR A 177 -8.95 -9.73 2.47
C THR A 177 -10.45 -9.52 2.54
N LEU A 178 -11.15 -9.66 1.40
CA LEU A 178 -12.60 -9.58 1.38
C LEU A 178 -13.23 -10.67 2.25
N GLN A 179 -12.62 -11.87 2.33
CA GLN A 179 -13.09 -12.96 3.21
C GLN A 179 -12.99 -12.60 4.68
N ARG A 180 -11.87 -12.01 5.10
CA ARG A 180 -11.69 -11.50 6.47
C ARG A 180 -12.75 -10.45 6.84
N PHE A 181 -13.10 -9.58 5.90
CA PHE A 181 -14.12 -8.56 6.08
C PHE A 181 -15.57 -9.07 6.00
N GLY A 182 -15.78 -10.36 5.68
CA GLY A 182 -17.12 -10.91 5.53
C GLY A 182 -17.89 -10.36 4.32
N VAL A 183 -17.19 -9.84 3.31
CA VAL A 183 -17.83 -9.31 2.10
C VAL A 183 -18.51 -10.44 1.33
N GLY A 184 -19.80 -10.31 1.07
CA GLY A 184 -20.62 -11.33 0.42
C GLY A 184 -20.29 -11.53 -1.07
N GLU A 185 -20.68 -12.69 -1.61
CA GLU A 185 -20.33 -13.12 -2.97
C GLU A 185 -20.79 -12.14 -4.06
N SER A 186 -22.00 -11.59 -3.94
CA SER A 186 -22.53 -10.60 -4.88
C SER A 186 -21.62 -9.37 -4.98
N ARG A 187 -21.11 -8.88 -3.84
CA ARG A 187 -20.20 -7.74 -3.78
C ARG A 187 -18.82 -8.12 -4.34
N ARG A 188 -18.30 -9.30 -4.04
CA ARG A 188 -17.05 -9.79 -4.70
C ARG A 188 -17.17 -9.88 -6.22
N ALA A 189 -18.30 -10.38 -6.72
CA ALA A 189 -18.58 -10.47 -8.14
C ALA A 189 -18.65 -9.07 -8.77
N HIS A 190 -19.26 -8.11 -8.08
CA HIS A 190 -19.25 -6.72 -8.50
C HIS A 190 -17.82 -6.16 -8.61
N LEU A 191 -16.95 -6.37 -7.61
CA LEU A 191 -15.55 -5.92 -7.69
C LEU A 191 -14.79 -6.57 -8.85
N ALA A 192 -14.96 -7.87 -9.08
CA ALA A 192 -14.30 -8.59 -10.17
C ALA A 192 -14.74 -8.07 -11.56
N ALA A 193 -16.00 -7.64 -11.68
CA ALA A 193 -16.56 -7.04 -12.89
C ALA A 193 -16.10 -5.59 -13.08
N ALA A 194 -16.15 -4.76 -12.02
CA ALA A 194 -15.77 -3.35 -12.06
C ALA A 194 -14.26 -3.17 -12.29
N LYS A 195 -13.45 -4.00 -11.62
CA LYS A 195 -11.98 -3.98 -11.56
C LYS A 195 -11.40 -2.70 -10.98
N ILE A 196 -10.33 -2.84 -10.20
CA ILE A 196 -9.54 -1.74 -9.68
C ILE A 196 -8.55 -1.29 -10.77
N PRO A 197 -8.60 -0.04 -11.23
CA PRO A 197 -7.56 0.50 -12.10
C PRO A 197 -6.22 0.55 -11.37
N TYR A 198 -5.16 0.09 -12.03
CA TYR A 198 -3.82 0.01 -11.46
C TYR A 198 -2.80 0.56 -12.45
N VAL A 199 -2.25 1.73 -12.17
CA VAL A 199 -1.21 2.36 -12.99
C VAL A 199 0.15 1.93 -12.47
N LEU A 200 0.94 1.28 -13.33
CA LEU A 200 2.31 0.85 -13.02
C LEU A 200 3.29 1.57 -13.93
N ALA A 201 4.18 2.38 -13.33
CA ALA A 201 5.13 3.24 -14.04
C ALA A 201 6.47 3.33 -13.28
N ASP A 202 7.45 4.09 -13.76
CA ASP A 202 8.66 4.40 -12.96
C ASP A 202 8.39 5.48 -11.90
N GLU A 203 9.30 5.65 -10.94
CA GLU A 203 9.15 6.62 -9.84
C GLU A 203 8.98 8.07 -10.32
N ALA A 204 9.67 8.46 -11.39
CA ALA A 204 9.53 9.79 -11.97
C ALA A 204 8.11 10.02 -12.51
N THR A 205 7.59 9.05 -13.25
CA THR A 205 6.22 9.10 -13.78
C THR A 205 5.18 9.08 -12.65
N VAL A 206 5.40 8.29 -11.58
CA VAL A 206 4.51 8.32 -10.40
C VAL A 206 4.51 9.71 -9.76
N ALA A 207 5.69 10.33 -9.62
CA ALA A 207 5.78 11.69 -9.08
C ALA A 207 5.08 12.72 -9.96
N ASP A 208 5.23 12.63 -11.29
CA ASP A 208 4.56 13.51 -12.24
C ASP A 208 3.03 13.35 -12.21
N LEU A 209 2.54 12.11 -12.09
CA LEU A 209 1.12 11.79 -12.08
C LEU A 209 0.43 12.16 -10.78
N THR A 210 1.10 11.97 -9.64
CA THR A 210 0.51 12.16 -8.30
C THR A 210 0.83 13.52 -7.70
N GLY A 211 1.91 14.17 -8.16
CA GLY A 211 2.48 15.38 -7.55
C GLY A 211 3.39 15.09 -6.35
N TYR A 212 3.63 13.82 -6.00
CA TYR A 212 4.40 13.43 -4.81
C TYR A 212 5.55 12.49 -5.17
N ALA A 213 6.74 12.74 -4.62
CA ALA A 213 7.87 11.82 -4.70
C ALA A 213 7.63 10.59 -3.79
N THR A 214 6.80 9.66 -4.26
CA THR A 214 6.42 8.42 -3.56
C THR A 214 6.57 7.20 -4.48
N LYS A 215 6.74 6.02 -3.88
CA LYS A 215 6.72 4.74 -4.59
C LYS A 215 5.31 4.32 -5.01
N GLY A 216 4.29 4.88 -4.38
CA GLY A 216 2.90 4.60 -4.72
C GLY A 216 1.92 5.42 -3.92
N MET A 217 0.69 5.49 -4.42
CA MET A 217 -0.43 6.20 -3.83
C MET A 217 -1.76 5.60 -4.33
N GLY A 218 -2.70 5.40 -3.42
CA GLY A 218 -4.10 5.16 -3.75
C GLY A 218 -4.83 6.47 -4.00
N ASP A 219 -5.35 6.67 -5.22
CA ASP A 219 -6.35 7.68 -5.48
C ASP A 219 -7.71 7.12 -5.06
N LEU A 220 -8.06 7.35 -3.80
CA LEU A 220 -9.31 6.84 -3.21
C LEU A 220 -10.56 7.45 -3.87
N ALA A 221 -10.43 8.64 -4.48
CA ALA A 221 -11.52 9.34 -5.17
C ALA A 221 -11.83 8.67 -6.51
N ALA A 222 -10.78 8.28 -7.24
CA ALA A 222 -10.89 7.55 -8.49
C ALA A 222 -11.01 6.03 -8.29
N GLY A 223 -10.77 5.52 -7.08
CA GLY A 223 -10.71 4.08 -6.80
C GLY A 223 -9.51 3.40 -7.47
N MET A 224 -8.40 4.13 -7.64
CA MET A 224 -7.24 3.72 -8.46
C MET A 224 -5.97 3.58 -7.62
N ILE A 225 -5.07 2.70 -8.05
CA ILE A 225 -3.72 2.59 -7.51
C ILE A 225 -2.72 3.14 -8.52
N VAL A 226 -1.76 3.93 -8.07
CA VAL A 226 -0.59 4.36 -8.84
C VAL A 226 0.65 3.91 -8.12
N SER A 227 1.56 3.22 -8.80
CA SER A 227 2.74 2.66 -8.14
C SER A 227 3.92 2.49 -9.09
N SER A 228 5.13 2.62 -8.55
CA SER A 228 6.38 2.19 -9.17
C SER A 228 6.84 0.82 -8.69
N HIS A 229 6.14 0.26 -7.72
CA HIS A 229 6.40 -1.03 -7.13
C HIS A 229 5.23 -1.99 -7.36
N PHE A 230 5.53 -3.23 -7.78
CA PHE A 230 4.49 -4.21 -8.06
C PHE A 230 4.81 -5.58 -7.42
N PRO A 231 3.84 -6.20 -6.73
CA PRO A 231 2.51 -5.67 -6.37
C PRO A 231 2.54 -4.72 -5.17
N HIS A 232 1.75 -3.64 -5.22
CA HIS A 232 1.59 -2.69 -4.11
C HIS A 232 0.40 -3.05 -3.21
N TYR A 233 0.56 -4.08 -2.39
CA TYR A 233 -0.50 -4.61 -1.52
C TYR A 233 -1.05 -3.58 -0.51
N HIS A 234 -0.23 -2.61 -0.07
CA HIS A 234 -0.63 -1.57 0.88
C HIS A 234 -1.74 -0.66 0.30
N GLU A 235 -1.51 -0.12 -0.90
CA GLU A 235 -2.52 0.70 -1.60
C GLU A 235 -3.78 -0.13 -1.94
N ALA A 236 -3.60 -1.40 -2.31
CA ALA A 236 -4.74 -2.29 -2.50
C ALA A 236 -5.54 -2.47 -1.20
N ALA A 237 -4.87 -2.57 -0.04
CA ALA A 237 -5.54 -2.66 1.25
C ALA A 237 -6.38 -1.42 1.56
N HIS A 238 -5.88 -0.20 1.30
CA HIS A 238 -6.65 1.04 1.47
C HIS A 238 -7.98 0.99 0.69
N LEU A 239 -7.93 0.63 -0.59
CA LEU A 239 -9.13 0.51 -1.43
C LEU A 239 -10.08 -0.58 -0.94
N LEU A 240 -9.56 -1.75 -0.54
CA LEU A 240 -10.38 -2.85 -0.06
C LEU A 240 -11.05 -2.55 1.28
N VAL A 241 -10.41 -1.77 2.17
CA VAL A 241 -11.02 -1.27 3.40
C VAL A 241 -12.21 -0.37 3.05
N ASN A 242 -12.03 0.64 2.19
CA ASN A 242 -13.13 1.51 1.77
C ASN A 242 -14.24 0.74 1.06
N TYR A 243 -13.87 -0.23 0.23
CA TYR A 243 -14.80 -1.12 -0.46
C TYR A 243 -15.66 -1.96 0.51
N ALA A 244 -15.05 -2.46 1.58
CA ALA A 244 -15.75 -3.21 2.62
C ALA A 244 -16.60 -2.31 3.53
N LEU A 245 -16.21 -1.05 3.72
CA LEU A 245 -16.98 -0.08 4.51
C LEU A 245 -18.28 0.34 3.83
N GLU A 246 -18.29 0.36 2.49
CA GLU A 246 -19.36 0.88 1.62
C GLU A 246 -19.61 2.39 1.79
N ALA A 247 -19.89 2.83 3.01
CA ALA A 247 -19.88 4.22 3.45
C ALA A 247 -18.52 4.49 4.14
N ALA A 248 -17.53 4.90 3.34
CA ALA A 248 -16.20 5.21 3.82
C ALA A 248 -16.15 6.67 4.35
N PRO A 249 -15.53 6.90 5.52
CA PRO A 249 -15.34 8.27 6.00
C PRO A 249 -14.30 9.00 5.15
N LEU A 250 -14.48 10.31 4.96
CA LEU A 250 -13.52 11.14 4.23
C LEU A 250 -12.20 11.33 4.99
N HIS A 251 -12.28 11.37 6.32
CA HIS A 251 -11.15 11.68 7.20
C HIS A 251 -10.99 10.61 8.28
N PRO A 252 -10.61 9.38 7.90
CA PRO A 252 -10.34 8.34 8.89
C PRO A 252 -9.20 8.74 9.83
N LEU A 253 -9.16 8.11 11.00
CA LEU A 253 -8.05 8.26 11.93
C LEU A 253 -6.78 7.64 11.29
N PRO A 254 -5.66 8.39 11.14
CA PRO A 254 -4.49 7.91 10.41
C PRO A 254 -3.93 6.58 10.92
N SER A 255 -3.91 6.36 12.24
CA SER A 255 -3.44 5.11 12.83
C SER A 255 -4.33 3.91 12.52
N LEU A 256 -5.62 4.10 12.26
CA LEU A 256 -6.49 3.01 11.80
C LEU A 256 -6.39 2.83 10.28
N GLN A 257 -6.35 3.92 9.51
CA GLN A 257 -6.19 3.88 8.06
C GLN A 257 -4.88 3.19 7.65
N GLU A 258 -3.74 3.76 8.07
CA GLU A 258 -2.42 3.24 7.73
C GLU A 258 -2.09 1.95 8.48
N GLY A 259 -2.63 1.79 9.69
CA GLY A 259 -2.49 0.57 10.47
C GLY A 259 -3.17 -0.63 9.81
N LEU A 260 -4.41 -0.49 9.33
CA LEU A 260 -5.11 -1.55 8.60
C LEU A 260 -4.41 -1.88 7.28
N ALA A 261 -4.00 -0.86 6.52
CA ALA A 261 -3.29 -1.08 5.26
C ALA A 261 -1.96 -1.79 5.48
N SER A 262 -1.23 -1.43 6.54
CA SER A 262 0.04 -2.07 6.93
C SER A 262 -0.15 -3.48 7.47
N LEU A 263 -1.19 -3.72 8.26
CA LEU A 263 -1.52 -5.05 8.80
C LEU A 263 -1.93 -6.03 7.69
N LEU A 264 -2.62 -5.55 6.66
CA LEU A 264 -3.09 -6.39 5.56
C LEU A 264 -2.03 -6.54 4.47
N GLY A 265 -1.52 -5.40 3.98
CA GLY A 265 -0.67 -5.31 2.81
C GLY A 265 0.82 -5.14 3.12
N GLY A 266 1.20 -4.84 4.35
CA GLY A 266 2.56 -4.44 4.69
C GLY A 266 2.88 -3.02 4.19
N ARG A 267 4.13 -2.69 3.89
CA ARG A 267 4.53 -1.34 3.43
C ARG A 267 5.82 -1.39 2.63
N TRP A 268 5.88 -0.68 1.50
CA TRP A 268 7.12 -0.56 0.68
C TRP A 268 7.81 -1.89 0.37
N GLY A 269 7.05 -2.88 -0.08
CA GLY A 269 7.55 -4.23 -0.35
C GLY A 269 7.78 -5.08 0.91
N GLN A 270 7.61 -4.56 2.12
CA GLN A 270 7.69 -5.35 3.34
C GLN A 270 6.36 -6.09 3.59
N SER A 271 6.43 -7.33 4.06
CA SER A 271 5.24 -8.12 4.44
C SER A 271 4.64 -7.64 5.77
N PRO A 272 3.35 -7.93 6.05
CA PRO A 272 2.78 -7.66 7.36
C PRO A 272 3.57 -8.23 8.53
N ALA A 273 4.13 -9.44 8.38
CA ALA A 273 4.95 -10.06 9.42
C ALA A 273 6.20 -9.24 9.72
N VAL A 274 6.85 -8.71 8.68
CA VAL A 274 8.02 -7.83 8.80
C VAL A 274 7.63 -6.51 9.46
N ILE A 275 6.51 -5.90 9.08
CA ILE A 275 6.01 -4.67 9.71
C ILE A 275 5.72 -4.87 11.20
N LEU A 276 5.08 -5.98 11.57
CA LEU A 276 4.79 -6.27 12.98
C LEU A 276 6.06 -6.59 13.78
N HIS A 277 7.08 -7.18 13.16
CA HIS A 277 8.39 -7.31 13.79
C HIS A 277 9.09 -5.97 13.98
N MET A 278 9.00 -5.07 13.00
CA MET A 278 9.48 -3.69 13.16
C MET A 278 8.76 -2.98 14.30
N ALA A 279 7.47 -3.26 14.54
CA ALA A 279 6.74 -2.70 15.67
C ALA A 279 7.34 -3.15 17.01
N TRP A 280 7.70 -4.43 17.12
CA TRP A 280 8.44 -4.95 18.27
C TRP A 280 9.80 -4.25 18.41
N ALA A 281 10.62 -4.25 17.37
CA ALA A 281 11.97 -3.69 17.40
C ALA A 281 11.97 -2.19 17.73
N ASN A 282 11.10 -1.41 17.10
CA ASN A 282 10.95 0.03 17.37
C ASN A 282 10.59 0.30 18.82
N ALA A 283 9.74 -0.53 19.40
CA ALA A 283 9.29 -0.35 20.77
C ALA A 283 10.34 -0.82 21.79
N GLU A 284 11.20 -1.81 21.47
CA GLU A 284 12.40 -2.13 22.27
C GLU A 284 13.42 -0.97 22.25
N MET A 285 13.52 -0.26 21.13
CA MET A 285 14.41 0.88 20.95
C MET A 285 13.81 2.22 21.43
N GLY A 286 12.54 2.24 21.85
CA GLY A 286 11.85 3.44 22.31
C GLY A 286 11.56 4.48 21.20
N PHE A 287 11.42 4.05 19.94
CA PHE A 287 11.17 4.96 18.81
C PHE A 287 9.71 5.43 18.67
N ALA A 288 8.75 4.59 19.05
CA ALA A 288 7.33 4.96 19.07
C ALA A 288 6.55 4.01 19.98
N ASP A 289 5.58 4.56 20.71
CA ASP A 289 4.54 3.83 21.42
C ASP A 289 3.16 4.05 20.75
N VAL A 290 2.22 3.16 21.03
CA VAL A 290 0.83 3.23 20.57
C VAL A 290 0.16 4.54 21.02
N GLY A 291 0.52 5.09 22.18
CA GLY A 291 0.01 6.38 22.64
C GLY A 291 0.36 7.54 21.70
N ASP A 292 1.54 7.50 21.08
CA ASP A 292 2.06 8.57 20.23
C ASP A 292 1.31 8.67 18.90
N ILE A 293 0.66 7.59 18.46
CA ILE A 293 -0.02 7.50 17.16
C ILE A 293 -1.54 7.63 17.24
N LEU A 294 -2.12 7.80 18.44
CA LEU A 294 -3.58 7.80 18.58
C LEU A 294 -4.24 9.02 17.95
N THR A 295 -3.55 10.14 17.81
CA THR A 295 -4.10 11.36 17.19
C THR A 295 -3.45 11.61 15.84
N ARG A 296 -4.11 12.40 14.98
CA ARG A 296 -3.55 12.82 13.69
C ARG A 296 -2.19 13.51 13.85
N GLY A 297 -2.11 14.49 14.76
CA GLY A 297 -0.86 15.22 15.02
C GLY A 297 0.24 14.33 15.59
N GLY A 298 -0.13 13.39 16.48
CA GLY A 298 0.80 12.40 17.01
C GLY A 298 1.37 11.48 15.93
N PHE A 299 0.49 10.91 15.09
CA PHE A 299 0.88 10.02 14.00
C PHE A 299 1.78 10.71 12.96
N GLN A 300 1.47 11.96 12.60
CA GLN A 300 2.20 12.69 11.54
C GLN A 300 3.50 13.34 12.05
N GLY A 301 3.57 13.72 13.33
CA GLY A 301 4.69 14.48 13.88
C GLY A 301 5.48 13.76 14.96
N ALA A 302 4.80 13.20 15.97
CA ALA A 302 5.46 12.69 17.18
C ALA A 302 6.13 11.31 16.98
N ALA A 303 5.53 10.44 16.18
CA ALA A 303 5.87 9.02 16.12
C ALA A 303 7.10 8.65 15.26
N GLY A 304 8.19 9.43 15.32
CA GLY A 304 9.47 9.07 14.69
C GLY A 304 9.46 8.93 13.15
N GLY A 305 8.39 9.40 12.50
CA GLY A 305 8.16 9.30 11.06
C GLY A 305 7.54 7.96 10.60
N PRO A 306 7.35 7.78 9.28
CA PRO A 306 6.59 6.66 8.74
C PRO A 306 7.14 5.25 9.08
N ASN A 307 8.45 5.11 9.28
CA ASN A 307 9.08 3.83 9.62
C ASN A 307 8.81 3.40 11.08
N ALA A 308 8.35 4.30 11.93
CA ALA A 308 7.98 4.02 13.31
C ALA A 308 6.45 4.04 13.53
N ALA A 309 5.77 5.06 12.98
CA ALA A 309 4.33 5.22 13.10
C ALA A 309 3.52 4.06 12.48
N TYR A 310 3.90 3.58 11.28
CA TYR A 310 3.14 2.55 10.57
C TYR A 310 3.22 1.17 11.24
N PRO A 311 4.41 0.69 11.68
CA PRO A 311 4.49 -0.51 12.51
C PRO A 311 3.66 -0.45 13.79
N ALA A 312 3.75 0.66 14.55
CA ALA A 312 2.95 0.85 15.76
C ALA A 312 1.44 0.81 15.45
N ALA A 313 1.03 1.43 14.34
CA ALA A 313 -0.36 1.44 13.88
C ALA A 313 -0.84 0.05 13.44
N ALA A 314 0.01 -0.72 12.76
CA ALA A 314 -0.30 -2.11 12.40
C ALA A 314 -0.49 -2.98 13.65
N LEU A 315 0.37 -2.81 14.67
CA LEU A 315 0.24 -3.49 15.96
C LEU A 315 -1.05 -3.11 16.69
N LEU A 316 -1.42 -1.83 16.68
CA LEU A 316 -2.69 -1.35 17.23
C LEU A 316 -3.87 -2.05 16.56
N CYS A 317 -3.94 -2.04 15.23
CA CYS A 317 -5.03 -2.69 14.48
C CYS A 317 -5.07 -4.20 14.71
N ASP A 318 -3.91 -4.87 14.75
CA ASP A 318 -3.84 -6.31 15.03
C ASP A 318 -4.32 -6.66 16.44
N THR A 319 -3.99 -5.81 17.43
CA THR A 319 -4.49 -5.95 18.80
C THR A 319 -6.01 -5.82 18.87
N ILE A 320 -6.59 -4.85 18.16
CA ILE A 320 -8.04 -4.67 18.07
C ILE A 320 -8.71 -5.87 17.38
N VAL A 321 -8.18 -6.32 16.24
CA VAL A 321 -8.71 -7.47 15.49
C VAL A 321 -8.65 -8.74 16.33
N ALA A 322 -7.57 -8.94 17.09
CA ALA A 322 -7.44 -10.10 17.98
C ALA A 322 -8.47 -10.07 19.13
N ALA A 323 -8.81 -8.90 19.65
CA ALA A 323 -9.75 -8.75 20.76
C ALA A 323 -11.22 -8.72 20.32
N ALA A 324 -11.53 -8.09 19.19
CA ALA A 324 -12.90 -7.76 18.79
C ALA A 324 -13.28 -8.19 17.36
N GLY A 325 -12.32 -8.66 16.57
CA GLY A 325 -12.51 -9.10 15.18
C GLY A 325 -12.55 -7.97 14.15
N TRP A 326 -12.57 -8.35 12.88
CA TRP A 326 -12.60 -7.42 11.74
C TRP A 326 -13.82 -6.48 11.71
N PRO A 327 -15.05 -6.91 12.05
CA PRO A 327 -16.19 -6.00 12.05
C PRO A 327 -16.01 -4.81 13.01
N ALA A 328 -15.40 -5.04 14.17
CA ALA A 328 -15.19 -3.99 15.17
C ALA A 328 -14.17 -2.94 14.72
N VAL A 329 -13.06 -3.35 14.09
CA VAL A 329 -12.06 -2.38 13.61
C VAL A 329 -12.58 -1.54 12.44
N LEU A 330 -13.39 -2.12 11.55
CA LEU A 330 -14.06 -1.38 10.47
C LEU A 330 -15.08 -0.38 11.04
N GLU A 331 -15.79 -0.74 12.11
CA GLU A 331 -16.71 0.20 12.76
C GLU A 331 -15.97 1.32 13.49
N LEU A 332 -14.81 1.02 14.10
CA LEU A 332 -13.93 2.04 14.65
C LEU A 332 -13.43 3.00 13.56
N GLN A 333 -13.08 2.49 12.37
CA GLN A 333 -12.68 3.32 11.23
C GLN A 333 -13.76 4.36 10.89
N ARG A 334 -15.05 3.97 10.91
CA ARG A 334 -16.17 4.90 10.68
C ARG A 334 -16.36 5.87 11.84
N THR A 335 -16.45 5.37 13.06
CA THR A 335 -16.86 6.15 14.24
C THR A 335 -15.76 7.07 14.78
N LEU A 336 -14.50 6.73 14.53
CA LEU A 336 -13.33 7.53 14.87
C LEU A 336 -12.85 8.44 13.76
N ALA A 337 -13.54 8.48 12.62
CA ALA A 337 -13.29 9.50 11.60
C ALA A 337 -13.41 10.90 12.22
N GLU A 338 -12.41 11.73 11.97
CA GLU A 338 -12.31 13.07 12.54
C GLU A 338 -12.61 14.09 11.44
N GLY A 339 -13.53 15.03 11.67
CA GLY A 339 -13.61 16.20 10.79
C GLY A 339 -12.32 17.04 10.85
N PRO A 340 -12.20 18.11 10.05
CA PRO A 340 -11.01 18.98 10.00
C PRO A 340 -10.73 19.79 11.30
N GLY A 341 -11.41 19.47 12.41
CA GLY A 341 -11.28 20.16 13.69
C GLY A 341 -10.02 19.79 14.48
N PRO A 342 -9.90 20.28 15.74
CA PRO A 342 -8.69 20.20 16.57
C PRO A 342 -8.22 18.79 17.01
N GLY A 343 -8.65 17.72 16.33
CA GLY A 343 -8.39 16.33 16.70
C GLY A 343 -9.11 15.91 17.98
N ARG A 344 -9.28 14.60 18.20
CA ARG A 344 -9.84 14.08 19.45
C ARG A 344 -8.73 13.92 20.50
N ASP A 345 -9.11 14.04 21.77
CA ASP A 345 -8.23 13.68 22.89
C ASP A 345 -7.83 12.19 22.81
N PRO A 346 -6.53 11.85 22.94
CA PRO A 346 -6.07 10.47 22.92
C PRO A 346 -6.83 9.55 23.88
N ASN A 347 -7.24 10.03 25.07
CA ASN A 347 -7.99 9.19 26.02
C ASN A 347 -9.41 8.89 25.52
N ALA A 348 -10.05 9.83 24.82
CA ALA A 348 -11.35 9.59 24.19
C ALA A 348 -11.26 8.52 23.08
N ILE A 349 -10.19 8.56 22.28
CA ILE A 349 -9.90 7.56 21.25
C ILE A 349 -9.66 6.19 21.90
N ALA A 350 -8.75 6.12 22.88
CA ALA A 350 -8.47 4.90 23.62
C ALA A 350 -9.71 4.33 24.32
N ALA A 351 -10.60 5.19 24.85
CA ALA A 351 -11.87 4.77 25.45
C ALA A 351 -12.82 4.16 24.42
N ALA A 352 -12.90 4.70 23.20
CA ALA A 352 -13.70 4.11 22.13
C ALA A 352 -13.18 2.73 21.72
N ILE A 353 -11.86 2.60 21.56
CA ILE A 353 -11.20 1.32 21.26
C ILE A 353 -11.43 0.32 22.39
N GLY A 354 -11.23 0.74 23.64
CA GLY A 354 -11.44 -0.10 24.82
C GLY A 354 -12.88 -0.59 24.95
N ARG A 355 -13.88 0.24 24.62
CA ARG A 355 -15.29 -0.19 24.57
C ARG A 355 -15.52 -1.26 23.51
N ALA A 356 -14.99 -1.08 22.29
CA ALA A 356 -15.11 -2.07 21.22
C ALA A 356 -14.43 -3.40 21.60
N CYS A 357 -13.29 -3.33 22.28
CA CYS A 357 -12.52 -4.50 22.72
C CYS A 357 -12.95 -5.07 24.07
N ARG A 358 -13.96 -4.47 24.73
CA ARG A 358 -14.45 -4.85 26.07
C ARG A 358 -13.36 -4.82 27.15
N TRP A 359 -12.41 -3.91 27.04
CA TRP A 359 -11.35 -3.72 28.05
C TRP A 359 -11.84 -2.86 29.23
N PRO A 360 -11.23 -2.99 30.41
CA PRO A 360 -11.59 -2.18 31.59
C PRO A 360 -11.48 -0.67 31.33
N SER A 361 -12.50 0.09 31.75
CA SER A 361 -12.68 1.50 31.36
C SER A 361 -11.96 2.53 32.24
N ALA A 362 -11.43 2.15 33.41
CA ALA A 362 -10.90 3.13 34.37
C ALA A 362 -9.62 3.84 33.88
N ARG A 363 -8.84 3.20 33.00
CA ARG A 363 -7.63 3.76 32.37
C ARG A 363 -7.48 3.25 30.94
N PRO A 364 -8.26 3.79 29.98
CA PRO A 364 -8.34 3.20 28.64
C PRO A 364 -7.02 3.18 27.89
N LEU A 365 -6.23 4.26 27.99
CA LEU A 365 -4.92 4.33 27.33
C LEU A 365 -3.95 3.30 27.90
N ALA A 366 -3.83 3.21 29.23
CA ALA A 366 -2.95 2.23 29.87
C ALA A 366 -3.36 0.78 29.55
N ALA A 367 -4.67 0.50 29.50
CA ALA A 367 -5.17 -0.81 29.11
C ALA A 367 -4.84 -1.14 27.65
N LEU A 368 -4.97 -0.17 26.74
CA LEU A 368 -4.61 -0.34 25.33
C LEU A 368 -3.09 -0.55 25.16
N THR A 369 -2.25 0.25 25.82
CA THR A 369 -0.80 0.08 25.80
C THR A 369 -0.41 -1.31 26.28
N ALA A 370 -0.93 -1.75 27.44
CA ALA A 370 -0.65 -3.08 27.96
C ALA A 370 -1.08 -4.21 27.01
N ALA A 371 -2.24 -4.08 26.35
CA ALA A 371 -2.70 -5.06 25.36
C ALA A 371 -1.76 -5.12 24.13
N CYS A 372 -1.27 -3.98 23.67
CA CYS A 372 -0.31 -3.93 22.56
C CYS A 372 1.07 -4.47 22.96
N GLU A 373 1.51 -4.21 24.19
CA GLU A 373 2.74 -4.78 24.75
C GLU A 373 2.68 -6.31 24.87
N GLU A 374 1.55 -6.87 25.31
CA GLU A 374 1.36 -8.32 25.30
C GLU A 374 1.38 -8.87 23.87
N ARG A 375 0.71 -8.18 22.94
CA ARG A 375 0.57 -8.62 21.57
C ARG A 375 1.90 -8.59 20.80
N ARG A 376 2.71 -7.53 20.96
CA ARG A 376 3.98 -7.36 20.22
C ARG A 376 4.98 -8.48 20.44
N MET A 377 4.97 -9.11 21.62
CA MET A 377 5.90 -10.20 21.96
C MET A 377 5.79 -11.40 21.01
N ARG A 378 4.65 -11.57 20.33
CA ARG A 378 4.44 -12.61 19.31
C ARG A 378 5.24 -12.36 18.03
N TYR A 379 5.61 -11.12 17.77
CA TYR A 379 6.29 -10.69 16.54
C TYR A 379 7.79 -10.51 16.71
N ARG A 380 8.35 -10.92 17.86
CA ARG A 380 9.80 -10.99 18.04
C ARG A 380 10.48 -11.74 16.90
N ARG A 381 9.81 -12.72 16.28
CA ARG A 381 10.33 -13.48 15.14
C ARG A 381 9.40 -13.32 13.93
N ALA A 382 9.80 -12.56 12.91
CA ALA A 382 9.10 -12.54 11.61
C ALA A 382 9.56 -13.71 10.72
N GLY A 383 9.42 -14.93 11.24
CA GLY A 383 9.89 -16.16 10.58
C GLY A 383 11.41 -16.28 10.46
N VAL A 384 12.16 -15.37 11.09
CA VAL A 384 13.62 -15.41 11.24
C VAL A 384 13.96 -15.30 12.72
N ALA A 385 14.95 -16.06 13.18
CA ALA A 385 15.38 -16.06 14.58
C ALA A 385 16.87 -16.41 14.71
N PRO A 386 17.56 -15.93 15.77
CA PRO A 386 18.93 -16.34 16.06
C PRO A 386 19.03 -17.81 16.50
N GLY A 387 20.22 -18.38 16.31
CA GLY A 387 20.61 -19.72 16.72
C GLY A 387 20.04 -20.84 15.84
N GLY A 388 20.15 -22.08 16.31
CA GLY A 388 19.65 -23.28 15.64
C GLY A 388 20.44 -24.54 16.05
N ASP A 389 19.78 -25.69 15.94
CA ASP A 389 20.40 -27.00 16.18
C ASP A 389 21.30 -27.37 14.98
N ILE A 390 22.53 -27.81 15.27
CA ILE A 390 23.53 -28.21 14.28
C ILE A 390 23.65 -29.73 14.12
N ASP A 391 22.99 -30.50 14.98
CA ASP A 391 23.05 -31.96 14.97
C ASP A 391 22.22 -32.56 13.82
N ALA A 392 21.40 -31.74 13.16
CA ALA A 392 20.70 -32.14 11.95
C ALA A 392 21.64 -32.29 10.75
N ALA A 393 21.29 -33.22 9.86
CA ALA A 393 22.01 -33.45 8.63
C ALA A 393 22.06 -32.19 7.75
N GLU A 394 23.24 -31.91 7.22
CA GLU A 394 23.46 -30.83 6.26
C GLU A 394 22.74 -31.16 4.95
N VAL A 395 21.86 -30.25 4.49
CA VAL A 395 21.14 -30.38 3.22
C VAL A 395 21.90 -29.73 2.07
N GLY A 396 22.84 -28.83 2.36
CA GLY A 396 23.70 -28.22 1.34
C GLY A 396 24.74 -27.28 1.93
N ARG A 397 25.76 -26.97 1.12
CA ARG A 397 26.82 -26.03 1.44
C ARG A 397 27.36 -25.37 0.18
N ASP A 398 27.50 -24.04 0.24
CA ASP A 398 28.12 -23.24 -0.81
C ASP A 398 28.68 -21.94 -0.21
N GLY A 399 29.76 -21.41 -0.77
CA GLY A 399 30.32 -20.10 -0.37
C GLY A 399 30.58 -19.91 1.13
N GLY A 400 30.87 -20.97 1.88
CA GLY A 400 31.04 -20.91 3.35
C GLY A 400 29.73 -20.88 4.16
N VAL A 401 28.58 -20.89 3.49
CA VAL A 401 27.25 -21.05 4.08
C VAL A 401 26.91 -22.54 4.14
N ALA A 402 26.46 -23.01 5.30
CA ALA A 402 25.90 -24.35 5.47
C ALA A 402 24.41 -24.26 5.79
N LEU A 403 23.61 -25.16 5.21
CA LEU A 403 22.17 -25.24 5.40
C LEU A 403 21.80 -26.60 5.99
N ARG A 404 20.95 -26.59 7.02
CA ARG A 404 20.35 -27.78 7.64
C ARG A 404 18.83 -27.62 7.71
N ARG A 405 18.09 -28.73 7.74
CA ARG A 405 16.65 -28.72 7.99
C ARG A 405 16.36 -29.28 9.37
N VAL A 406 15.67 -28.51 10.20
CA VAL A 406 15.29 -28.88 11.57
C VAL A 406 13.79 -28.65 11.74
N GLY A 407 12.99 -29.69 11.57
CA GLY A 407 11.52 -29.57 11.56
C GLY A 407 11.05 -28.62 10.45
N ASP A 408 10.35 -27.56 10.87
CA ASP A 408 9.81 -26.51 9.99
C ASP A 408 10.80 -25.35 9.75
N ASP A 409 12.00 -25.41 10.33
CA ASP A 409 13.03 -24.39 10.17
C ASP A 409 14.17 -24.87 9.27
N LEU A 410 14.77 -23.92 8.57
CA LEU A 410 16.04 -24.02 7.87
C LEU A 410 17.10 -23.30 8.72
N VAL A 411 18.10 -24.05 9.18
CA VAL A 411 19.20 -23.52 9.98
C VAL A 411 20.37 -23.19 9.06
N PHE A 412 20.77 -21.93 9.08
CA PHE A 412 21.92 -21.41 8.35
C PHE A 412 23.10 -21.23 9.28
N THR A 413 24.28 -21.58 8.79
CA THR A 413 25.56 -21.17 9.36
C THR A 413 26.35 -20.42 8.31
N ALA A 414 26.44 -19.09 8.41
CA ALA A 414 27.08 -18.22 7.43
C ALA A 414 28.27 -17.46 8.05
N PRO A 415 29.23 -16.98 7.26
CA PRO A 415 30.19 -15.97 7.71
C PRO A 415 29.48 -14.72 8.22
N ALA A 416 30.03 -14.07 9.25
CA ALA A 416 29.52 -12.81 9.81
C ALA A 416 29.90 -11.56 9.00
N ALA A 417 30.50 -11.74 7.82
CA ALA A 417 30.85 -10.65 6.94
C ALA A 417 29.58 -9.98 6.37
N ASP A 418 29.57 -8.65 6.36
CA ASP A 418 28.46 -7.87 5.82
C ASP A 418 28.24 -8.14 4.34
N GLY A 419 26.97 -8.30 3.95
CA GLY A 419 26.54 -8.30 2.55
C GLY A 419 26.37 -9.67 1.92
N MET A 420 26.69 -10.77 2.63
CA MET A 420 26.49 -12.12 2.10
C MET A 420 25.01 -12.39 1.79
N THR A 421 24.73 -12.89 0.57
CA THR A 421 23.38 -13.29 0.17
C THR A 421 23.35 -14.69 -0.43
N ALA A 422 22.59 -15.60 0.19
CA ALA A 422 22.23 -16.87 -0.41
C ALA A 422 21.02 -16.69 -1.35
N LEU A 423 21.13 -17.14 -2.60
CA LEU A 423 20.10 -17.03 -3.61
C LEU A 423 19.55 -18.40 -4.02
N LEU A 424 18.23 -18.49 -4.11
CA LEU A 424 17.56 -19.63 -4.73
C LEU A 424 17.49 -19.44 -6.23
N PRO A 425 18.08 -20.33 -7.04
CA PRO A 425 17.91 -20.29 -8.48
C PRO A 425 16.47 -20.59 -8.87
N ALA A 426 16.12 -20.17 -10.09
CA ALA A 426 14.81 -20.39 -10.67
C ALA A 426 14.41 -21.87 -10.63
N ARG A 427 13.19 -22.17 -10.17
CA ARG A 427 12.65 -23.55 -10.13
C ARG A 427 12.28 -24.11 -11.51
N SER A 428 12.37 -23.33 -12.58
CA SER A 428 12.08 -23.77 -13.95
C SER A 428 12.56 -22.75 -14.98
N ALA A 429 13.13 -23.23 -16.09
CA ALA A 429 13.51 -22.43 -17.25
C ALA A 429 12.32 -21.58 -17.74
N GLY A 430 12.48 -20.25 -17.75
CA GLY A 430 11.48 -19.33 -18.29
C GLY A 430 11.18 -18.16 -17.35
N ALA A 431 12.16 -17.31 -17.04
CA ALA A 431 11.85 -15.91 -16.78
C ALA A 431 11.43 -15.30 -18.13
N ASP A 432 10.18 -15.54 -18.54
CA ASP A 432 9.63 -15.14 -19.84
C ASP A 432 9.54 -13.60 -19.95
N GLY A 433 10.69 -12.94 -20.10
CA GLY A 433 10.81 -11.49 -20.14
C GLY A 433 10.36 -10.77 -18.85
N THR A 434 10.13 -11.49 -17.76
CA THR A 434 9.72 -10.91 -16.47
C THR A 434 10.91 -10.29 -15.73
N ARG A 435 10.64 -9.24 -14.97
CA ARG A 435 11.64 -8.51 -14.18
C ARG A 435 11.24 -8.51 -12.71
N SER A 436 12.25 -8.54 -11.83
CA SER A 436 12.08 -8.25 -10.40
C SER A 436 12.80 -6.94 -10.08
N PRO A 437 12.06 -5.82 -9.88
CA PRO A 437 12.66 -4.56 -9.44
C PRO A 437 13.41 -4.70 -8.12
N LEU A 438 12.88 -5.51 -7.19
CA LEU A 438 13.55 -5.78 -5.91
C LEU A 438 14.88 -6.52 -6.11
N PHE A 439 14.94 -7.52 -7.00
CA PHE A 439 16.20 -8.19 -7.32
C PHE A 439 17.21 -7.21 -7.93
N ALA A 440 16.77 -6.36 -8.87
CA ALA A 440 17.64 -5.37 -9.50
C ALA A 440 18.17 -4.33 -8.50
N GLU A 441 17.36 -3.97 -7.50
CA GLU A 441 17.79 -3.09 -6.40
C GLU A 441 18.86 -3.75 -5.52
N LEU A 442 18.71 -5.04 -5.22
CA LEU A 442 19.64 -5.78 -4.36
C LEU A 442 20.92 -6.23 -5.07
N PHE A 443 20.86 -6.54 -6.38
CA PHE A 443 21.97 -7.06 -7.18
C PHE A 443 22.11 -6.27 -8.49
N PRO A 444 22.48 -4.98 -8.44
CA PRO A 444 22.51 -4.11 -9.62
C PRO A 444 23.50 -4.60 -10.70
N ALA A 445 24.50 -5.39 -10.32
CA ALA A 445 25.50 -5.95 -11.24
C ALA A 445 25.06 -7.26 -11.91
N ARG A 446 23.90 -7.84 -11.54
CA ARG A 446 23.46 -9.15 -12.01
C ARG A 446 22.10 -9.07 -12.70
N ALA A 447 22.00 -9.71 -13.87
CA ALA A 447 20.71 -9.90 -14.52
C ALA A 447 19.84 -10.88 -13.74
N TYR A 448 18.57 -10.52 -13.52
CA TYR A 448 17.57 -11.41 -12.94
C TYR A 448 17.35 -12.62 -13.87
N ALA A 449 17.52 -13.83 -13.33
CA ALA A 449 17.40 -15.08 -14.05
C ALA A 449 16.17 -15.90 -13.62
N GLY A 450 15.24 -15.30 -12.87
CA GLY A 450 14.03 -15.94 -12.37
C GLY A 450 14.17 -16.50 -10.96
N GLU A 451 15.15 -16.03 -10.19
CA GLU A 451 15.31 -16.36 -8.77
C GLU A 451 14.01 -16.13 -8.02
N THR A 452 13.59 -17.09 -7.20
CA THR A 452 12.31 -16.97 -6.50
C THR A 452 12.45 -16.28 -5.14
N ALA A 453 13.60 -16.43 -4.50
CA ALA A 453 13.85 -15.91 -3.16
C ALA A 453 15.34 -15.74 -2.85
N GLY A 454 15.65 -14.99 -1.81
CA GLY A 454 17.01 -14.75 -1.34
C GLY A 454 17.07 -14.48 0.16
N VAL A 455 18.21 -14.78 0.77
CA VAL A 455 18.50 -14.50 2.18
C VAL A 455 19.74 -13.64 2.27
N ARG A 456 19.60 -12.40 2.76
CA ARG A 456 20.72 -11.50 3.03
C ARG A 456 21.05 -11.51 4.51
N CYS A 457 22.32 -11.64 4.86
CA CYS A 457 22.80 -11.56 6.23
C CYS A 457 23.83 -10.44 6.41
N SER A 458 23.83 -9.89 7.62
CA SER A 458 24.81 -8.95 8.16
C SER A 458 24.98 -9.23 9.65
N ALA A 459 25.94 -8.59 10.30
CA ALA A 459 26.12 -8.71 11.75
C ALA A 459 24.89 -8.27 12.56
N HIS A 460 24.03 -7.42 11.99
CA HIS A 460 22.91 -6.78 12.69
C HIS A 460 21.51 -7.19 12.20
N SER A 461 21.44 -7.85 11.05
CA SER A 461 20.15 -8.24 10.47
C SER A 461 20.24 -9.43 9.55
N ILE A 462 19.14 -10.18 9.50
CA ILE A 462 18.88 -11.22 8.52
C ILE A 462 17.57 -10.88 7.82
N SER A 463 17.57 -10.90 6.50
CA SER A 463 16.43 -10.54 5.66
C SER A 463 16.14 -11.62 4.64
N VAL A 464 14.87 -11.96 4.48
CA VAL A 464 14.38 -12.99 3.56
C VAL A 464 13.46 -12.34 2.53
N TYR A 465 13.83 -12.44 1.26
CA TYR A 465 13.14 -11.83 0.14
C TYR A 465 12.42 -12.87 -0.71
N ASP A 466 11.23 -12.51 -1.18
CA ASP A 466 10.48 -13.18 -2.24
C ASP A 466 10.54 -12.29 -3.49
N PHE A 467 11.32 -12.70 -4.48
CA PHE A 467 11.48 -11.96 -5.74
C PHE A 467 10.30 -12.16 -6.70
N THR A 468 9.49 -13.20 -6.48
CA THR A 468 8.28 -13.44 -7.28
C THR A 468 7.21 -12.41 -6.98
N THR A 469 7.09 -11.99 -5.71
CA THR A 469 6.15 -10.94 -5.29
C THR A 469 6.85 -9.62 -5.00
N ASN A 470 8.17 -9.53 -5.19
CA ASN A 470 9.00 -8.35 -4.89
C ASN A 470 8.88 -7.89 -3.42
N ARG A 471 8.95 -8.81 -2.46
CA ARG A 471 8.77 -8.49 -1.03
C ARG A 471 9.91 -8.91 -0.12
N LEU A 472 10.14 -8.14 0.93
CA LEU A 472 10.80 -8.61 2.15
C LEU A 472 9.75 -9.36 2.99
N VAL A 473 9.89 -10.68 3.10
CA VAL A 473 8.88 -11.57 3.72
C VAL A 473 9.22 -12.01 5.13
N GLY A 474 10.51 -11.99 5.50
CA GLY A 474 10.98 -12.28 6.86
C GLY A 474 12.16 -11.40 7.23
N VAL A 475 12.28 -11.05 8.50
CA VAL A 475 13.40 -10.26 9.00
C VAL A 475 13.69 -10.59 10.46
N TRP A 476 14.95 -10.42 10.84
CA TRP A 476 15.39 -10.25 12.21
C TRP A 476 16.28 -9.01 12.29
N VAL A 477 16.01 -8.14 13.25
CA VAL A 477 16.84 -6.97 13.58
C VAL A 477 17.27 -7.08 15.03
N GLY A 478 18.57 -7.09 15.28
CA GLY A 478 19.12 -7.19 16.63
C GLY A 478 20.53 -7.78 16.65
N ASP A 479 21.19 -7.69 17.81
CA ASP A 479 22.53 -8.23 18.00
C ASP A 479 22.49 -9.77 18.12
N PHE A 480 23.15 -10.46 17.18
CA PHE A 480 23.30 -11.92 17.19
C PHE A 480 24.24 -12.41 18.30
N ALA A 481 25.10 -11.55 18.85
CA ALA A 481 26.04 -11.92 19.91
C ALA A 481 25.34 -12.09 21.27
N GLY A 482 24.30 -11.30 21.56
CA GLY A 482 23.64 -11.26 22.87
C GLY A 482 22.53 -12.31 23.09
N GLU A 483 21.83 -12.73 22.05
CA GLU A 483 20.61 -13.57 22.19
C GLU A 483 20.84 -15.09 22.10
N GLY A 484 21.74 -15.62 22.94
CA GLY A 484 21.68 -17.03 23.35
C GLY A 484 22.06 -18.10 22.32
N GLY A 485 22.87 -17.77 21.31
CA GLY A 485 23.46 -18.81 20.44
C GLY A 485 23.95 -18.37 19.06
N GLY A 486 23.82 -17.09 18.68
CA GLY A 486 24.25 -16.60 17.37
C GLY A 486 25.76 -16.64 17.14
N ALA A 487 26.55 -16.39 18.19
CA ALA A 487 28.02 -16.48 18.18
C ALA A 487 28.55 -17.86 18.63
N ALA A 488 27.71 -18.90 18.69
CA ALA A 488 28.11 -20.23 19.17
C ALA A 488 29.25 -20.86 18.34
N ASP A 489 29.49 -20.37 17.12
CA ASP A 489 30.55 -20.82 16.21
C ASP A 489 31.73 -19.84 16.11
N GLY A 490 31.84 -18.87 17.04
CA GLY A 490 32.85 -17.82 17.05
C GLY A 490 32.35 -16.47 16.50
N PRO A 491 33.13 -15.38 16.67
CA PRO A 491 32.74 -14.02 16.27
C PRO A 491 32.56 -13.86 14.75
N ASP A 492 33.15 -14.77 13.96
CA ASP A 492 33.19 -14.70 12.50
C ASP A 492 32.04 -15.45 11.82
N ARG A 493 31.12 -16.04 12.58
CA ARG A 493 30.01 -16.84 12.04
C ARG A 493 28.67 -16.48 12.67
N LEU A 494 27.67 -16.38 11.82
CA LEU A 494 26.28 -16.20 12.19
C LEU A 494 25.55 -17.53 12.09
N ARG A 495 24.81 -17.87 13.16
CA ARG A 495 23.86 -18.97 13.15
C ARG A 495 22.44 -18.43 13.33
N PHE A 496 21.55 -18.81 12.41
CA PHE A 496 20.16 -18.36 12.44
C PHE A 496 19.21 -19.38 11.80
N ARG A 497 17.93 -19.24 12.13
CA ARG A 497 16.82 -20.01 11.58
C ARG A 497 15.96 -19.13 10.70
N VAL A 498 15.51 -19.72 9.60
CA VAL A 498 14.45 -19.18 8.76
C VAL A 498 13.38 -20.25 8.62
N ARG A 499 12.11 -19.90 8.82
CA ARG A 499 11.02 -20.84 8.57
C ARG A 499 11.04 -21.32 7.12
N ALA A 500 10.92 -22.63 6.92
CA ALA A 500 11.03 -23.26 5.61
C ALA A 500 9.95 -22.80 4.62
N ASP A 501 8.78 -22.39 5.09
CA ASP A 501 7.70 -21.89 4.24
C ASP A 501 7.97 -20.50 3.64
N LEU A 502 8.90 -19.73 4.20
CA LEU A 502 9.37 -18.48 3.60
C LEU A 502 10.36 -18.70 2.43
N LEU A 503 10.92 -19.90 2.33
CA LEU A 503 11.90 -20.29 1.31
C LEU A 503 11.48 -21.63 0.67
N PRO A 504 10.30 -21.68 0.04
CA PRO A 504 9.69 -22.94 -0.38
C PRO A 504 10.60 -23.66 -1.37
N GLY A 505 11.12 -24.82 -0.95
CA GLY A 505 11.98 -25.65 -1.77
C GLY A 505 13.47 -25.48 -1.65
N LEU A 506 13.96 -24.54 -0.82
CA LEU A 506 15.40 -24.29 -0.69
C LEU A 506 16.19 -25.55 -0.35
N ALA A 507 15.63 -26.42 0.49
CA ALA A 507 16.27 -27.67 0.89
C ALA A 507 16.28 -28.75 -0.21
N ASP A 508 15.50 -28.57 -1.27
CA ASP A 508 15.25 -29.59 -2.29
C ASP A 508 15.86 -29.23 -3.66
N VAL A 509 16.47 -28.05 -3.79
CA VAL A 509 17.08 -27.56 -5.04
C VAL A 509 18.50 -27.04 -4.79
N PRO A 510 19.39 -27.10 -5.80
CA PRO A 510 20.68 -26.41 -5.71
C PRO A 510 20.46 -24.92 -5.40
N TRP A 511 21.34 -24.32 -4.61
CA TRP A 511 21.35 -22.89 -4.33
C TRP A 511 22.78 -22.37 -4.38
N VAL A 512 22.93 -21.06 -4.55
CA VAL A 512 24.26 -20.42 -4.68
C VAL A 512 24.38 -19.22 -3.76
N VAL A 513 25.56 -19.03 -3.19
CA VAL A 513 25.95 -17.81 -2.50
C VAL A 513 26.52 -16.83 -3.51
N VAL A 514 26.04 -15.60 -3.47
CA VAL A 514 26.61 -14.53 -4.26
C VAL A 514 27.08 -13.39 -3.37
N ALA A 515 28.12 -12.71 -3.85
CA ALA A 515 28.40 -11.36 -3.39
C ALA A 515 27.23 -10.44 -3.80
N PRO A 516 26.90 -9.45 -2.97
CA PRO A 516 25.83 -8.49 -3.26
C PRO A 516 26.15 -7.65 -4.50
#